data_AF-A0A931CWJ7-F1
#
_entry.id   AF-A0A931CWJ7-F1
#
_cell.length_a   1.000
_cell.length_b   1.000
_cell.length_c   1.000
_cell.angle_alpha   90.00
_cell.angle_beta   90.00
_cell.angle_gamma   90.00
#
_symmetry.space_group_name_H-M   'P 1'
#
loop_
_entity.id
_entity.type
_entity.pdbx_description
1 polymer ?
#
loop_
_entity_poly.entity_id
_entity_poly.type
_entity_poly.pdbx_seq_one_letter_code
_entity_poly.pdbx_strand_id
1 'polypeptide(L)'
;MIFLTTIVMMLGVSSPAYNCTTTITGRDASADGSVMVSHTDDGMGDARVVYVPAMDHPEGSLRPVFYDNAAMGYLPQWGGSQTHRLVTDTRGPGYRVNNETPSVPLGYIPQVAHTYAYIDANYGIMNEHQVSIGECTDKAKVHPMPEPGKRIFYSSELSRVALERSRTAREAVKLMGELIDTYGYYGTGETLLVADPQEGWVFEMAG
;
A
#
# COMPACT_ATOMS: atom_id res chain seq x y z
N MET A 1 16.94 -46.70 8.52
CA MET A 1 17.32 -45.55 9.39
C MET A 1 17.71 -44.32 8.58
N ILE A 2 18.65 -44.40 7.63
CA ILE A 2 19.10 -43.26 6.81
C ILE A 2 17.94 -42.51 6.11
N PHE A 3 16.99 -43.23 5.51
CA PHE A 3 15.86 -42.63 4.78
C PHE A 3 14.94 -41.76 5.68
N LEU A 4 14.72 -42.19 6.93
CA LEU A 4 13.92 -41.45 7.90
C LEU A 4 14.67 -40.21 8.40
N THR A 5 15.99 -40.32 8.59
CA THR A 5 16.85 -39.21 8.99
C THR A 5 16.94 -38.13 7.90
N THR A 6 16.99 -38.53 6.61
CA THR A 6 17.00 -37.60 5.47
C THR A 6 15.68 -36.84 5.33
N ILE A 7 14.53 -37.51 5.50
CA ILE A 7 13.21 -36.86 5.47
C ILE A 7 13.05 -35.86 6.63
N VAL A 8 13.48 -36.24 7.85
CA VAL A 8 13.45 -35.34 9.01
C VAL A 8 14.36 -34.13 8.82
N MET A 9 15.54 -34.31 8.20
CA MET A 9 16.40 -33.17 7.83
C MET A 9 15.75 -32.29 6.77
N MET A 10 15.14 -32.83 5.71
CA MET A 10 14.48 -32.01 4.67
C MET A 10 13.28 -31.22 5.21
N LEU A 11 12.50 -31.80 6.11
CA LEU A 11 11.40 -31.11 6.78
C LEU A 11 11.88 -30.03 7.77
N GLY A 12 13.13 -30.10 8.23
CA GLY A 12 13.74 -29.11 9.13
C GLY A 12 14.29 -27.86 8.43
N VAL A 13 14.24 -27.78 7.09
CA VAL A 13 14.82 -26.65 6.31
C VAL A 13 13.74 -25.84 5.58
N SER A 14 12.45 -26.06 5.84
CA SER A 14 11.40 -25.19 5.28
C SER A 14 11.38 -23.84 5.99
N SER A 15 12.06 -22.84 5.44
CA SER A 15 11.85 -21.45 5.84
C SER A 15 10.50 -20.96 5.29
N PRO A 16 9.72 -20.17 6.07
CA PRO A 16 8.54 -19.52 5.54
C PRO A 16 8.94 -18.63 4.36
N ALA A 17 8.24 -18.76 3.24
CA ALA A 17 8.40 -17.86 2.10
C ALA A 17 7.29 -16.81 2.16
N TYR A 18 7.66 -15.54 2.07
CA TYR A 18 6.74 -14.41 2.02
C TYR A 18 6.36 -14.15 0.57
N ASN A 19 5.23 -14.71 0.11
CA ASN A 19 4.89 -14.77 -1.31
C ASN A 19 3.45 -14.30 -1.57
N CYS A 20 3.26 -12.99 -1.45
CA CYS A 20 1.99 -12.37 -1.75
C CYS A 20 1.48 -12.78 -3.14
N THR A 21 0.20 -13.14 -3.23
CA THR A 21 -0.46 -13.42 -4.51
C THR A 21 -1.64 -12.49 -4.69
N THR A 22 -1.72 -11.84 -5.85
CA THR A 22 -2.80 -10.93 -6.22
C THR A 22 -3.51 -11.43 -7.48
N THR A 23 -4.82 -11.18 -7.57
CA THR A 23 -5.65 -11.56 -8.72
C THR A 23 -6.62 -10.44 -9.08
N ILE A 24 -6.87 -10.28 -10.38
CA ILE A 24 -7.91 -9.40 -10.91
C ILE A 24 -8.80 -10.18 -11.88
N THR A 25 -10.10 -10.06 -11.71
CA THR A 25 -11.11 -10.64 -12.59
C THR A 25 -11.93 -9.51 -13.19
N GLY A 26 -11.89 -9.39 -14.51
CA GLY A 26 -12.68 -8.40 -15.24
C GLY A 26 -14.16 -8.78 -15.31
N ARG A 27 -15.01 -7.80 -15.59
CA ARG A 27 -16.47 -7.94 -15.71
C ARG A 27 -16.89 -9.09 -16.62
N ASP A 28 -16.30 -9.20 -17.81
CA ASP A 28 -16.70 -10.24 -18.78
C ASP A 28 -16.18 -11.63 -18.41
N ALA A 29 -15.29 -11.72 -17.42
CA ALA A 29 -14.73 -12.97 -16.90
C ALA A 29 -15.43 -13.45 -15.61
N SER A 30 -16.18 -12.59 -14.92
CA SER A 30 -16.90 -12.95 -13.69
C SER A 30 -18.29 -13.49 -13.99
N ALA A 31 -18.81 -14.31 -13.07
CA ALA A 31 -20.12 -14.96 -13.23
C ALA A 31 -21.30 -13.99 -13.15
N ASP A 32 -21.10 -12.82 -12.52
CA ASP A 32 -22.14 -11.83 -12.21
C ASP A 32 -21.86 -10.43 -12.80
N GLY A 33 -20.80 -10.29 -13.60
CA GLY A 33 -20.42 -9.00 -14.18
C GLY A 33 -19.75 -8.04 -13.20
N SER A 34 -19.32 -8.50 -12.01
CA SER A 34 -18.47 -7.74 -11.11
C SER A 34 -17.03 -7.65 -11.61
N VAL A 35 -16.31 -6.60 -11.22
CA VAL A 35 -14.85 -6.56 -11.30
C VAL A 35 -14.33 -6.84 -9.90
N MET A 36 -13.41 -7.79 -9.77
CA MET A 36 -12.89 -8.25 -8.47
C MET A 36 -11.38 -8.13 -8.43
N VAL A 37 -10.87 -7.60 -7.32
CA VAL A 37 -9.46 -7.61 -6.97
C VAL A 37 -9.31 -8.34 -5.63
N SER A 38 -8.30 -9.19 -5.53
CA SER A 38 -8.00 -9.95 -4.32
C SER A 38 -6.50 -10.07 -4.10
N HIS A 39 -6.08 -10.10 -2.85
CA HIS A 39 -4.69 -10.23 -2.42
C HIS A 39 -4.61 -11.16 -1.20
N THR A 40 -3.66 -12.09 -1.24
CA THR A 40 -3.16 -12.84 -0.08
C THR A 40 -1.89 -12.15 0.43
N ASP A 41 -2.00 -11.43 1.55
CA ASP A 41 -0.88 -10.66 2.13
C ASP A 41 -0.09 -11.53 3.11
N ASP A 42 1.05 -12.03 2.64
CA ASP A 42 1.95 -12.88 3.41
C ASP A 42 2.92 -12.07 4.29
N GLY A 43 3.06 -10.76 4.04
CA GLY A 43 3.99 -9.86 4.72
C GLY A 43 3.37 -9.02 5.85
N MET A 44 2.09 -9.26 6.16
CA MET A 44 1.29 -8.41 7.04
C MET A 44 1.87 -8.32 8.46
N GLY A 45 2.30 -7.13 8.85
CA GLY A 45 2.74 -6.85 10.22
C GLY A 45 1.60 -6.59 11.20
N ASP A 46 0.58 -5.82 10.76
CA ASP A 46 -0.62 -5.50 11.53
C ASP A 46 -1.88 -5.78 10.71
N ALA A 47 -2.70 -6.71 11.19
CA ALA A 47 -3.88 -7.20 10.48
C ALA A 47 -5.14 -6.33 10.61
N ARG A 48 -5.04 -5.17 11.26
CA ARG A 48 -6.20 -4.30 11.45
C ARG A 48 -6.62 -3.63 10.16
N VAL A 49 -7.89 -3.82 9.83
CA VAL A 49 -8.61 -3.02 8.85
C VAL A 49 -9.16 -1.78 9.55
N VAL A 50 -8.95 -0.60 8.96
CA VAL A 50 -9.42 0.67 9.51
C VAL A 50 -10.24 1.45 8.49
N TYR A 51 -11.26 2.14 8.98
CA TYR A 51 -12.02 3.11 8.20
C TYR A 51 -11.40 4.50 8.35
N VAL A 52 -11.08 5.12 7.22
CA VAL A 52 -10.65 6.51 7.09
C VAL A 52 -11.85 7.34 6.61
N PRO A 53 -12.35 8.30 7.41
CA PRO A 53 -13.47 9.13 7.00
C PRO A 53 -13.08 10.08 5.87
N ALA A 54 -14.07 10.49 5.08
CA ALA A 54 -13.93 11.64 4.19
C ALA A 54 -13.64 12.90 5.02
N MET A 55 -12.81 13.79 4.50
CA MET A 55 -12.34 14.97 5.23
C MET A 55 -12.26 16.18 4.30
N ASP A 56 -12.65 17.34 4.84
CA ASP A 56 -12.39 18.63 4.23
C ASP A 56 -11.09 19.20 4.77
N HIS A 57 -10.34 19.89 3.92
CA HIS A 57 -9.04 20.44 4.26
C HIS A 57 -8.94 21.94 3.92
N PRO A 58 -8.27 22.74 4.78
CA PRO A 58 -8.02 24.15 4.47
C PRO A 58 -7.20 24.32 3.18
N GLU A 59 -7.46 25.42 2.48
CA GLU A 59 -6.68 25.80 1.30
C GLU A 59 -5.18 25.96 1.66
N GLY A 60 -4.30 25.46 0.78
CA GLY A 60 -2.85 25.51 0.97
C GLY A 60 -2.31 24.53 2.02
N SER A 61 -3.15 23.70 2.63
CA SER A 61 -2.69 22.65 3.55
C SER A 61 -1.87 21.58 2.82
N LEU A 62 -1.09 20.82 3.60
CA LEU A 62 -0.20 19.77 3.11
C LEU A 62 -0.61 18.42 3.65
N ARG A 63 -0.50 17.39 2.81
CA ARG A 63 -0.77 15.99 3.15
C ARG A 63 0.57 15.29 3.43
N PRO A 64 0.83 14.82 4.66
CA PRO A 64 2.07 14.12 4.97
C PRO A 64 2.13 12.78 4.24
N VAL A 65 3.30 12.41 3.74
CA VAL A 65 3.61 11.10 3.14
C VAL A 65 4.55 10.37 4.08
N PHE A 66 4.22 9.14 4.45
CA PHE A 66 4.95 8.37 5.47
C PHE A 66 5.79 7.26 4.86
N TYR A 67 6.84 6.87 5.59
CA TYR A 67 7.61 5.68 5.26
C TYR A 67 6.83 4.41 5.61
N ASP A 68 6.89 3.44 4.70
CA ASP A 68 6.42 2.07 4.92
C ASP A 68 7.59 1.11 5.17
N ASN A 69 7.53 0.37 6.27
CA ASN A 69 8.53 -0.64 6.61
C ASN A 69 8.47 -1.89 5.71
N ALA A 70 7.38 -2.16 5.02
CA ALA A 70 7.28 -3.26 4.05
C ALA A 70 8.29 -3.08 2.90
N ALA A 71 8.60 -1.83 2.55
CA ALA A 71 9.52 -1.50 1.49
C ALA A 71 10.96 -1.98 1.77
N MET A 72 11.51 -1.64 2.94
CA MET A 72 12.94 -1.86 3.25
C MET A 72 13.23 -2.17 4.72
N GLY A 73 12.23 -2.61 5.47
CA GLY A 73 12.36 -2.97 6.88
C GLY A 73 12.44 -1.77 7.82
N TYR A 74 13.10 -1.98 8.96
CA TYR A 74 13.15 -1.01 10.06
C TYR A 74 14.13 0.14 9.77
N LEU A 75 13.61 1.34 9.52
CA LEU A 75 14.36 2.59 9.42
C LEU A 75 13.89 3.57 10.51
N PRO A 76 14.57 3.64 11.67
CA PRO A 76 14.08 4.37 12.85
C PRO A 76 13.92 5.87 12.62
N GLN A 77 14.72 6.46 11.74
CA GLN A 77 14.64 7.90 11.42
C GLN A 77 13.31 8.31 10.77
N TRP A 78 12.57 7.36 10.20
CA TRP A 78 11.25 7.60 9.58
C TRP A 78 10.09 7.06 10.42
N GLY A 79 10.35 6.73 11.69
CA GLY A 79 9.33 6.20 12.58
C GLY A 79 8.83 4.82 12.18
N GLY A 80 9.63 4.04 11.43
CA GLY A 80 9.39 2.61 11.26
C GLY A 80 9.37 1.98 12.64
N SER A 81 8.23 1.46 13.07
CA SER A 81 8.08 0.77 14.35
C SER A 81 8.29 -0.73 14.17
N GLN A 82 8.57 -1.45 15.27
CA GLN A 82 8.57 -2.92 15.25
C GLN A 82 7.17 -3.50 14.99
N THR A 83 6.11 -2.71 15.21
CA THR A 83 4.72 -3.09 14.96
C THR A 83 4.31 -2.92 13.50
N HIS A 84 5.20 -2.39 12.65
CA HIS A 84 4.95 -2.21 11.21
C HIS A 84 3.68 -1.39 10.91
N ARG A 85 3.31 -0.52 11.84
CA ARG A 85 2.08 0.26 11.75
C ARG A 85 2.38 1.74 11.69
N LEU A 86 1.76 2.39 10.72
CA LEU A 86 1.64 3.84 10.69
C LEU A 86 0.86 4.34 11.92
N VAL A 87 1.47 5.22 12.70
CA VAL A 87 0.84 5.89 13.84
C VAL A 87 0.70 7.36 13.51
N THR A 88 -0.53 7.83 13.28
CA THR A 88 -0.81 9.22 12.93
C THR A 88 -2.22 9.63 13.38
N ASP A 89 -2.42 10.92 13.62
CA ASP A 89 -3.72 11.53 13.88
C ASP A 89 -4.35 12.18 12.62
N THR A 90 -3.61 12.22 11.51
CA THR A 90 -3.99 12.93 10.27
C THR A 90 -4.97 12.17 9.38
N ARG A 91 -5.22 10.88 9.64
CA ARG A 91 -6.08 10.00 8.83
C ARG A 91 -7.32 9.49 9.54
N GLY A 92 -7.52 9.90 10.78
CA GLY A 92 -8.66 9.48 11.59
C GLY A 92 -8.32 8.52 12.73
N PRO A 93 -9.32 8.15 13.54
CA PRO A 93 -9.11 7.49 14.83
C PRO A 93 -8.53 6.08 14.72
N GLY A 94 -8.70 5.39 13.57
CA GLY A 94 -8.16 4.05 13.36
C GLY A 94 -6.63 3.97 13.41
N TYR A 95 -5.92 5.07 13.15
CA TYR A 95 -4.45 5.12 13.21
C TYR A 95 -3.89 5.56 14.56
N ARG A 96 -4.75 5.95 15.51
CA ARG A 96 -4.32 6.34 16.86
C ARG A 96 -4.03 5.09 17.68
N VAL A 97 -2.77 4.91 18.07
CA VAL A 97 -2.36 3.85 18.99
C VAL A 97 -1.85 4.51 20.26
N ASN A 98 -2.49 4.19 21.38
CA ASN A 98 -2.11 4.73 22.68
C ASN A 98 -0.71 4.25 23.06
N ASN A 99 0.10 5.14 23.62
CA ASN A 99 1.46 4.86 24.13
C ASN A 99 2.49 4.44 23.06
N GLU A 100 2.21 4.69 21.77
CA GLU A 100 3.16 4.51 20.68
C GLU A 100 3.72 5.86 20.20
N THR A 101 4.95 5.84 19.70
CA THR A 101 5.56 7.05 19.11
C THR A 101 4.93 7.32 17.73
N PRO A 102 4.48 8.56 17.43
CA PRO A 102 3.96 8.89 16.11
C PRO A 102 4.99 8.65 15.01
N SER A 103 4.53 8.20 13.84
CA SER A 103 5.38 8.05 12.67
C SER A 103 5.85 9.40 12.15
N VAL A 104 7.04 9.43 11.55
CA VAL A 104 7.65 10.66 11.02
C VAL A 104 7.38 10.74 9.52
N PRO A 105 6.75 11.82 9.01
CA PRO A 105 6.57 12.00 7.58
C PRO A 105 7.92 12.01 6.85
N LEU A 106 7.99 11.27 5.75
CA LEU A 106 9.11 11.27 4.82
C LEU A 106 9.06 12.51 3.89
N GLY A 107 7.86 13.04 3.65
CA GLY A 107 7.64 14.23 2.84
C GLY A 107 6.20 14.72 2.90
N TYR A 108 5.86 15.66 2.02
CA TYR A 108 4.53 16.25 1.94
C TYR A 108 4.15 16.50 0.47
N ILE A 109 2.85 16.41 0.19
CA ILE A 109 2.26 16.84 -1.08
C ILE A 109 1.18 17.90 -0.82
N PRO A 110 0.82 18.74 -1.80
CA PRO A 110 -0.34 19.62 -1.68
C PRO A 110 -1.61 18.81 -1.36
N GLN A 111 -2.37 19.30 -0.39
CA GLN A 111 -3.64 18.70 -0.02
C GLN A 111 -4.76 19.17 -0.95
N VAL A 112 -5.74 18.29 -1.20
CA VAL A 112 -6.97 18.63 -1.93
C VAL A 112 -8.04 19.13 -0.96
N ALA A 113 -8.99 19.94 -1.44
CA ALA A 113 -10.03 20.51 -0.59
C ALA A 113 -10.90 19.45 0.12
N HIS A 114 -11.09 18.30 -0.52
CA HIS A 114 -11.89 17.20 -0.01
C HIS A 114 -11.25 15.86 -0.37
N THR A 115 -11.15 14.95 0.59
CA THR A 115 -10.75 13.56 0.37
C THR A 115 -11.90 12.61 0.62
N TYR A 116 -11.94 11.52 -0.14
CA TYR A 116 -12.94 10.47 -0.01
C TYR A 116 -12.67 9.55 1.18
N ALA A 117 -13.76 8.96 1.69
CA ALA A 117 -13.67 7.91 2.70
C ALA A 117 -13.15 6.61 2.07
N TYR A 118 -12.33 5.86 2.81
CA TYR A 118 -11.83 4.58 2.35
C TYR A 118 -11.53 3.60 3.49
N ILE A 119 -11.40 2.33 3.13
CA ILE A 119 -10.94 1.25 4.00
C ILE A 119 -9.44 1.04 3.73
N ASP A 120 -8.64 1.01 4.79
CA ASP A 120 -7.19 0.79 4.76
C ASP A 120 -6.80 -0.44 5.58
N ALA A 121 -5.70 -1.07 5.20
CA ALA A 121 -4.98 -2.04 6.01
C ALA A 121 -3.47 -1.81 5.84
N ASN A 122 -2.72 -2.80 5.35
CA ASN A 122 -1.30 -2.63 5.01
C ASN A 122 -1.12 -1.56 3.92
N TYR A 123 -2.11 -1.42 3.03
CA TYR A 123 -2.26 -0.39 2.02
C TYR A 123 -3.77 -0.06 1.85
N GLY A 124 -4.11 0.92 1.01
CA GLY A 124 -5.49 1.32 0.77
C GLY A 124 -6.28 0.24 0.02
N ILE A 125 -7.42 -0.20 0.56
CA ILE A 125 -8.20 -1.34 0.02
C ILE A 125 -9.29 -0.88 -0.93
N MET A 126 -10.20 -0.01 -0.49
CA MET A 126 -11.33 0.44 -1.31
C MET A 126 -11.91 1.75 -0.79
N ASN A 127 -12.29 2.68 -1.68
CA ASN A 127 -12.95 3.93 -1.31
C ASN A 127 -14.49 3.90 -1.52
N GLU A 128 -15.16 4.95 -1.05
CA GLU A 128 -16.61 5.12 -1.18
C GLU A 128 -17.13 5.24 -2.64
N HIS A 129 -16.20 5.38 -3.60
CA HIS A 129 -16.49 5.40 -5.03
C HIS A 129 -16.26 4.04 -5.70
N GLN A 130 -16.09 2.97 -4.91
CA GLN A 130 -15.86 1.60 -5.38
C GLN A 130 -14.57 1.43 -6.19
N VAL A 131 -13.60 2.33 -6.03
CA VAL A 131 -12.23 2.10 -6.49
C VAL A 131 -11.56 1.20 -5.47
N SER A 132 -11.01 0.08 -5.91
CA SER A 132 -10.40 -0.96 -5.08
C SER A 132 -8.99 -1.29 -5.55
N ILE A 133 -8.14 -1.67 -4.60
CA ILE A 133 -6.72 -1.95 -4.85
C ILE A 133 -6.34 -3.29 -4.23
N GLY A 134 -5.52 -4.04 -4.96
CA GLY A 134 -4.80 -5.23 -4.52
C GLY A 134 -3.33 -5.02 -4.78
N GLU A 135 -2.46 -5.61 -3.97
CA GLU A 135 -1.02 -5.36 -4.06
C GLU A 135 -0.25 -6.69 -4.09
N CYS A 136 0.92 -6.70 -4.71
CA CYS A 136 1.93 -7.71 -4.45
C CYS A 136 3.32 -7.20 -4.86
N THR A 137 4.34 -7.80 -4.27
CA THR A 137 5.73 -7.50 -4.60
C THR A 137 6.24 -8.31 -5.77
N ASP A 138 6.55 -7.63 -6.88
CA ASP A 138 7.22 -8.20 -8.06
C ASP A 138 8.75 -8.08 -7.99
N LYS A 139 9.26 -7.23 -7.08
CA LYS A 139 10.67 -6.83 -6.94
C LYS A 139 11.21 -6.14 -8.22
N ALA A 140 12.34 -5.48 -8.05
CA ALA A 140 13.09 -4.90 -9.16
C ALA A 140 14.60 -5.17 -9.02
N LYS A 141 15.37 -4.88 -10.07
CA LYS A 141 16.84 -4.96 -10.02
C LYS A 141 17.44 -3.91 -9.07
N VAL A 142 16.79 -2.75 -8.96
CA VAL A 142 17.24 -1.61 -8.17
C VAL A 142 16.15 -1.31 -7.14
N HIS A 143 16.54 -1.19 -5.87
CA HIS A 143 15.65 -0.77 -4.79
C HIS A 143 16.16 0.56 -4.24
N PRO A 144 15.70 1.70 -4.78
CA PRO A 144 16.19 3.00 -4.36
C PRO A 144 15.83 3.30 -2.90
N MET A 145 16.79 3.87 -2.16
CA MET A 145 16.52 4.36 -0.80
C MET A 145 15.60 5.59 -0.81
N PRO A 146 14.72 5.77 0.20
CA PRO A 146 13.92 6.98 0.34
C PRO A 146 14.82 8.21 0.49
N GLU A 147 14.40 9.32 -0.10
CA GLU A 147 15.14 10.58 -0.08
C GLU A 147 14.15 11.74 0.05
N PRO A 148 14.02 12.36 1.24
CA PRO A 148 13.12 13.47 1.48
C PRO A 148 13.25 14.56 0.41
N GLY A 149 12.11 15.03 -0.10
CA GLY A 149 12.05 16.05 -1.16
C GLY A 149 12.35 15.56 -2.58
N LYS A 150 12.58 14.25 -2.78
CA LYS A 150 12.89 13.70 -4.11
C LYS A 150 12.27 12.32 -4.39
N ARG A 151 12.24 11.43 -3.40
CA ARG A 151 11.74 10.05 -3.49
C ARG A 151 11.03 9.70 -2.19
N ILE A 152 9.72 9.94 -2.17
CA ILE A 152 8.91 9.83 -0.94
C ILE A 152 7.77 8.82 -1.04
N PHE A 153 7.48 8.26 -2.22
CA PHE A 153 6.39 7.31 -2.39
C PHE A 153 6.85 5.85 -2.44
N TYR A 154 6.05 5.00 -1.82
CA TYR A 154 6.02 3.56 -1.98
C TYR A 154 4.57 3.12 -2.25
N SER A 155 4.35 1.84 -2.63
CA SER A 155 3.06 1.31 -3.10
C SER A 155 1.91 1.64 -2.15
N SER A 156 2.13 1.48 -0.84
CA SER A 156 1.10 1.69 0.16
C SER A 156 0.62 3.15 0.24
N GLU A 157 1.53 4.12 0.25
CA GLU A 157 1.16 5.54 0.24
C GLU A 157 0.54 5.98 -1.08
N LEU A 158 0.99 5.43 -2.21
CA LEU A 158 0.38 5.67 -3.52
C LEU A 158 -1.08 5.21 -3.52
N SER A 159 -1.34 3.99 -3.05
CA SER A 159 -2.71 3.44 -2.97
C SER A 159 -3.62 4.30 -2.10
N ARG A 160 -3.13 4.82 -0.97
CA ARG A 160 -3.90 5.68 -0.06
C ARG A 160 -4.22 7.03 -0.69
N VAL A 161 -3.24 7.70 -1.30
CA VAL A 161 -3.50 8.97 -2.00
C VAL A 161 -4.44 8.75 -3.20
N ALA A 162 -4.33 7.61 -3.89
CA ALA A 162 -5.23 7.26 -4.97
C ALA A 162 -6.68 7.14 -4.48
N LEU A 163 -6.91 6.41 -3.39
CA LEU A 163 -8.23 6.22 -2.80
C LEU A 163 -8.80 7.50 -2.17
N GLU A 164 -7.95 8.36 -1.61
CA GLU A 164 -8.33 9.68 -1.10
C GLU A 164 -8.89 10.59 -2.21
N ARG A 165 -8.52 10.40 -3.49
CA ARG A 165 -8.67 11.43 -4.55
C ARG A 165 -9.28 10.96 -5.86
N SER A 166 -9.58 9.68 -6.03
CA SER A 166 -10.03 9.12 -7.32
C SER A 166 -11.43 8.52 -7.25
N ARG A 167 -12.20 8.63 -8.34
CA ARG A 167 -13.54 8.03 -8.48
C ARG A 167 -13.57 6.85 -9.43
N THR A 168 -12.51 6.66 -10.19
CA THR A 168 -12.34 5.55 -11.14
C THR A 168 -10.95 4.95 -11.02
N ALA A 169 -10.79 3.70 -11.45
CA ALA A 169 -9.51 3.00 -11.48
C ALA A 169 -8.49 3.71 -12.36
N ARG A 170 -8.94 4.25 -13.50
CA ARG A 170 -8.07 4.98 -14.43
C ARG A 170 -7.59 6.31 -13.88
N GLU A 171 -8.43 7.03 -13.13
CA GLU A 171 -8.00 8.24 -12.40
C GLU A 171 -6.94 7.88 -11.36
N ALA A 172 -7.15 6.81 -10.61
CA ALA A 172 -6.20 6.32 -9.61
C ALA A 172 -4.84 5.97 -10.23
N VAL A 173 -4.82 5.21 -11.32
CA VAL A 173 -3.58 4.84 -12.03
C VAL A 173 -2.83 6.08 -12.53
N LYS A 174 -3.54 7.05 -13.13
CA LYS A 174 -2.91 8.29 -13.61
C LYS A 174 -2.33 9.11 -12.46
N LEU A 175 -3.09 9.28 -11.37
CA LEU A 175 -2.64 10.01 -10.20
C LEU A 175 -1.40 9.37 -9.58
N MET A 176 -1.38 8.04 -9.43
CA MET A 176 -0.20 7.34 -8.90
C MET A 176 1.03 7.54 -9.81
N GLY A 177 0.86 7.46 -11.13
CA GLY A 177 1.92 7.77 -12.09
C GLY A 177 2.45 9.20 -11.95
N GLU A 178 1.57 10.20 -11.89
CA GLU A 178 1.95 11.61 -11.70
C GLU A 178 2.69 11.84 -10.37
N LEU A 179 2.29 11.16 -9.30
CA LEU A 179 2.95 11.23 -8.00
C LEU A 179 4.36 10.62 -8.06
N ILE A 180 4.52 9.50 -8.74
CA ILE A 180 5.85 8.88 -8.96
C ILE A 180 6.74 9.82 -9.80
N ASP A 181 6.22 10.35 -10.90
CA ASP A 181 6.98 11.26 -11.77
C ASP A 181 7.42 12.54 -11.03
N THR A 182 6.56 13.05 -10.14
CA THR A 182 6.80 14.32 -9.44
C THR A 182 7.67 14.15 -8.19
N TYR A 183 7.42 13.10 -7.41
CA TYR A 183 7.94 12.95 -6.05
C TYR A 183 8.78 11.69 -5.83
N GLY A 184 8.94 10.88 -6.87
CA GLY A 184 9.81 9.72 -6.91
C GLY A 184 9.29 8.51 -6.13
N TYR A 185 9.71 7.34 -6.59
CA TYR A 185 9.45 6.05 -5.98
C TYR A 185 10.69 5.53 -5.24
N TYR A 186 10.49 4.89 -4.09
CA TYR A 186 11.52 4.20 -3.32
C TYR A 186 11.09 2.77 -3.01
N GLY A 187 12.04 1.91 -2.63
CA GLY A 187 11.76 0.56 -2.14
C GLY A 187 11.83 -0.52 -3.21
N THR A 188 11.17 -1.64 -2.95
CA THR A 188 11.06 -2.79 -3.86
C THR A 188 10.20 -2.46 -5.06
N GLY A 189 10.26 -3.27 -6.13
CA GLY A 189 9.21 -3.20 -7.16
C GLY A 189 7.90 -3.75 -6.60
N GLU A 190 6.78 -3.11 -6.98
CA GLU A 190 5.43 -3.52 -6.57
C GLU A 190 4.45 -3.48 -7.73
N THR A 191 3.45 -4.34 -7.66
CA THR A 191 2.29 -4.36 -8.54
C THR A 191 1.05 -3.94 -7.76
N LEU A 192 0.36 -2.90 -8.23
CA LEU A 192 -0.99 -2.55 -7.77
C LEU A 192 -2.02 -2.96 -8.84
N LEU A 193 -2.92 -3.86 -8.47
CA LEU A 193 -4.14 -4.11 -9.21
C LEU A 193 -5.16 -3.04 -8.81
N VAL A 194 -5.69 -2.29 -9.77
CA VAL A 194 -6.64 -1.21 -9.50
C VAL A 194 -7.92 -1.48 -10.26
N ALA A 195 -9.05 -1.54 -9.58
CA ALA A 195 -10.33 -1.82 -10.20
C ALA A 195 -11.43 -0.87 -9.73
N ASP A 196 -12.37 -0.61 -10.62
CA ASP A 196 -13.66 0.00 -10.33
C ASP A 196 -14.77 -0.88 -10.92
N PRO A 197 -16.07 -0.53 -10.82
CA PRO A 197 -17.12 -1.37 -11.36
C PRO A 197 -16.98 -1.66 -12.85
N GLN A 198 -16.33 -0.80 -13.62
CA GLN A 198 -16.27 -0.86 -15.09
C GLN A 198 -15.00 -1.52 -15.60
N GLU A 199 -13.86 -1.25 -15.00
CA GLU A 199 -12.54 -1.64 -15.52
C GLU A 199 -11.54 -2.06 -14.44
N GLY A 200 -10.51 -2.79 -14.89
CA GLY A 200 -9.41 -3.25 -14.07
C GLY A 200 -8.06 -2.95 -14.73
N TRP A 201 -7.07 -2.59 -13.92
CA TRP A 201 -5.73 -2.19 -14.33
C TRP A 201 -4.68 -2.99 -13.56
N VAL A 202 -3.58 -3.32 -14.24
CA VAL A 202 -2.35 -3.82 -13.62
C VAL A 202 -1.33 -2.68 -13.70
N PHE A 203 -0.90 -2.17 -12.55
CA PHE A 203 0.04 -1.07 -12.46
C PHE A 203 1.31 -1.53 -11.75
N GLU A 204 2.35 -1.82 -12.53
CA GLU A 204 3.68 -2.19 -12.01
C GLU A 204 4.55 -0.93 -11.87
N MET A 205 5.29 -0.84 -10.78
CA MET A 205 6.21 0.26 -10.52
C MET A 205 7.55 -0.26 -10.00
N ALA A 206 8.62 0.31 -10.53
CA ALA A 206 10.00 -0.04 -10.18
C ALA A 206 10.87 1.22 -10.20
N GLY A 207 11.92 1.22 -9.37
CA GLY A 207 12.87 2.34 -9.23
C GLY A 207 14.23 2.12 -9.85
#